data_AF-A0A3D4YQN4-F1
#
_entry.id   AF-A0A3D4YQN4-F1
#
_cell.length_a   1.000
_cell.length_b   1.000
_cell.length_c   1.000
_cell.angle_alpha   90.00
_cell.angle_beta   90.00
_cell.angle_gamma   90.00
#
_symmetry.space_group_name_H-M   'P 1'
#
loop_
_entity.id
_entity.type
_entity.pdbx_description
1 polymer ?
#
loop_
_entity_poly.entity_id
_entity_poly.type
_entity_poly.pdbx_seq_one_letter_code
_entity_poly.pdbx_strand_id
1 'polypeptide(L)'
;MFTEASTEIAYQDHGRVPGVSVEDAVSKAKEFSDGELVQRCYRALSEKRRYGKLRRATDRVIEKIKHLNRIAIGLEKGLLDTQKGKLELDQAQIDLLEIVRSLRTYAGVEDEPDD
;
A
#
# COMPACT_ATOMS: atom_id res chain seq x y z
N MET A 1 -37.41 4.77 -2.02
CA MET A 1 -36.89 3.84 -3.04
C MET A 1 -35.38 3.91 -2.95
N PHE A 2 -34.78 3.02 -2.16
CA PHE A 2 -33.32 2.97 -1.96
C PHE A 2 -32.75 2.10 -3.07
N THR A 3 -32.10 2.72 -4.04
CA THR A 3 -31.34 1.98 -5.05
C THR A 3 -30.15 1.34 -4.36
N GLU A 4 -30.11 0.01 -4.37
CA GLU A 4 -28.95 -0.80 -4.05
C GLU A 4 -27.77 -0.26 -4.87
N ALA A 5 -26.87 0.47 -4.19
CA ALA A 5 -25.57 0.77 -4.74
C ALA A 5 -24.86 -0.56 -4.82
N SER A 6 -24.88 -1.16 -6.01
CA SER A 6 -24.07 -2.30 -6.39
C SER A 6 -22.72 -2.17 -5.70
N THR A 7 -22.39 -3.13 -4.86
CA THR A 7 -21.03 -3.32 -4.35
C THR A 7 -20.17 -3.79 -5.51
N GLU A 8 -20.09 -2.99 -6.58
CA GLU A 8 -18.94 -2.98 -7.46
C GLU A 8 -17.80 -2.53 -6.57
N ILE A 9 -17.11 -3.52 -6.01
CA ILE A 9 -15.73 -3.34 -5.58
C ILE A 9 -15.02 -2.97 -6.89
N ALA A 10 -15.03 -1.67 -7.22
CA ALA A 10 -14.20 -1.12 -8.25
C ALA A 10 -12.79 -1.41 -7.77
N TYR A 11 -12.22 -2.50 -8.26
CA TYR A 11 -10.84 -2.86 -7.99
C TYR A 11 -10.02 -1.66 -8.41
N GLN A 12 -9.54 -0.89 -7.44
CA GLN A 12 -8.51 0.12 -7.68
C GLN A 12 -7.34 -0.65 -8.27
N ASP A 13 -7.11 -0.46 -9.57
CA ASP A 13 -6.31 -1.37 -10.34
C ASP A 13 -4.84 -0.98 -10.16
N HIS A 14 -4.23 -1.45 -9.06
CA HIS A 14 -2.88 -1.06 -8.67
C HIS A 14 -1.76 -1.57 -9.63
N GLY A 15 -2.13 -2.25 -10.72
CA GLY A 15 -1.25 -2.86 -11.71
C GLY A 15 -0.44 -4.05 -11.20
N ARG A 16 -0.53 -4.35 -9.91
CA ARG A 16 -0.03 -5.58 -9.31
C ARG A 16 -1.19 -6.56 -9.19
N VAL A 17 -0.98 -7.78 -9.63
CA VAL A 17 -1.94 -8.87 -9.40
C VAL A 17 -1.91 -9.22 -7.91
N PRO A 18 -3.04 -9.18 -7.20
CA PRO A 18 -3.08 -9.46 -5.77
C PRO A 18 -2.77 -10.93 -5.50
N GLY A 19 -1.89 -11.22 -4.54
CA GLY A 19 -1.61 -12.58 -4.10
C GLY A 19 -0.97 -12.62 -2.72
N VAL A 20 -1.31 -13.65 -1.94
CA VAL A 20 -0.67 -13.94 -0.65
C VAL A 20 0.74 -14.53 -0.82
N SER A 21 1.04 -15.10 -1.99
CA SER A 21 2.38 -15.50 -2.43
C SER A 21 2.61 -15.14 -3.91
N VAL A 22 3.84 -15.31 -4.41
CA VAL A 22 4.18 -15.07 -5.81
C VAL A 22 3.43 -16.06 -6.71
N GLU A 23 3.32 -17.31 -6.29
CA GLU A 23 2.63 -18.37 -7.03
C GLU A 23 1.12 -18.10 -7.11
N ASP A 24 0.51 -17.61 -6.02
CA ASP A 24 -0.89 -17.18 -5.99
C ASP A 24 -1.15 -16.01 -6.95
N ALA A 25 -0.26 -15.01 -6.94
CA ALA A 25 -0.33 -13.88 -7.88
C ALA A 25 -0.17 -14.33 -9.34
N VAL A 26 0.74 -15.28 -9.62
CA VAL A 26 0.94 -15.83 -10.97
C VAL A 26 -0.26 -16.66 -11.42
N SER A 27 -0.86 -17.43 -10.51
CA SER A 27 -2.05 -18.25 -10.82
C SER A 27 -3.23 -17.37 -11.22
N LYS A 28 -3.49 -16.31 -10.44
CA LYS A 28 -4.49 -15.29 -10.76
C LYS A 28 -4.17 -14.52 -12.04
N ALA A 29 -2.89 -14.25 -12.31
CA ALA A 29 -2.48 -13.57 -13.54
C ALA A 29 -2.83 -14.38 -14.79
N LYS A 30 -2.74 -15.72 -14.71
CA LYS A 30 -3.05 -16.64 -15.80
C LYS A 30 -4.54 -16.79 -16.09
N GLU A 31 -5.41 -16.35 -15.17
CA GLU A 31 -6.86 -16.34 -15.38
C GLU A 31 -7.31 -15.17 -16.28
N PHE A 32 -6.46 -14.15 -16.44
CA PHE A 32 -6.72 -13.03 -17.34
C PHE A 32 -6.25 -13.33 -18.77
N SER A 33 -6.98 -12.79 -19.73
CA SER A 33 -6.52 -12.70 -21.12
C SER A 33 -5.40 -11.66 -21.28
N ASP A 34 -4.63 -11.78 -22.35
CA ASP A 34 -3.57 -10.82 -22.70
C ASP A 34 -4.10 -9.39 -22.80
N GLY A 35 -5.29 -9.20 -23.40
CA GLY A 35 -5.94 -7.90 -23.52
C GLY A 35 -6.32 -7.29 -22.17
N GLU A 36 -6.79 -8.11 -21.23
CA GLU A 36 -7.11 -7.67 -19.87
C GLU A 36 -5.84 -7.27 -19.13
N LEU A 37 -4.76 -8.07 -19.18
CA LEU A 37 -3.48 -7.72 -18.57
C LEU A 37 -2.92 -6.38 -19.09
N VAL A 38 -3.03 -6.14 -20.39
CA VAL A 38 -2.62 -4.87 -21.02
C VAL A 38 -3.47 -3.70 -20.51
N GLN A 39 -4.79 -3.84 -20.47
CA GLN A 39 -5.67 -2.77 -19.97
C GLN A 39 -5.43 -2.47 -18.48
N ARG A 40 -5.24 -3.51 -17.65
CA ARG A 40 -4.88 -3.35 -16.24
C ARG A 40 -3.56 -2.59 -16.09
N CYS A 41 -2.57 -2.91 -16.93
CA CYS A 41 -1.28 -2.20 -16.95
C CYS A 41 -1.45 -0.72 -17.30
N TYR A 42 -2.20 -0.39 -18.36
CA TYR A 42 -2.43 1.00 -18.76
C TYR A 42 -3.21 1.80 -17.71
N ARG A 43 -4.27 1.23 -17.14
CA ARG A 43 -5.06 1.87 -16.07
C ARG A 43 -4.17 2.12 -14.85
N ALA A 44 -3.39 1.13 -14.45
CA ALA A 44 -2.46 1.25 -13.34
C ALA A 44 -1.37 2.29 -13.60
N LEU A 45 -0.83 2.39 -14.81
CA LEU A 45 0.15 3.42 -15.16
C LEU A 45 -0.46 4.81 -15.14
N SER A 46 -1.70 4.96 -15.63
CA SER A 46 -2.46 6.22 -15.58
C SER A 46 -2.73 6.66 -14.15
N GLU A 47 -3.27 5.78 -13.31
CA GLU A 47 -3.54 6.06 -11.90
C GLU A 47 -2.26 6.30 -11.09
N LYS A 48 -1.18 5.56 -11.38
CA LYS A 48 0.14 5.75 -10.75
C LYS A 48 0.72 7.14 -11.00
N ARG A 49 0.53 7.67 -12.21
CA ARG A 49 0.99 9.02 -12.59
C ARG A 49 0.10 10.08 -11.95
N ARG A 50 -1.20 9.83 -11.87
CA ARG A 50 -2.17 10.79 -11.35
C ARG A 50 -2.01 11.08 -9.86
N TYR A 51 -1.77 10.08 -9.00
CA TYR A 51 -1.75 10.28 -7.54
C TYR A 51 -0.40 9.92 -6.90
N GLY A 52 0.69 10.41 -7.47
CA GLY A 52 2.04 10.05 -7.01
C GLY A 52 2.34 10.48 -5.57
N LYS A 53 1.88 11.66 -5.12
CA LYS A 53 2.04 12.11 -3.71
C LYS A 53 1.36 11.16 -2.72
N LEU A 54 0.12 10.77 -2.99
CA LEU A 54 -0.62 9.81 -2.15
C LEU A 54 0.08 8.46 -2.12
N ARG A 55 0.50 7.96 -3.28
CA ARG A 55 1.23 6.69 -3.40
C ARG A 55 2.52 6.68 -2.59
N ARG A 56 3.36 7.72 -2.73
CA ARG A 56 4.60 7.86 -1.95
C ARG A 56 4.32 7.85 -0.44
N ALA A 57 3.24 8.50 -0.01
CA ALA A 57 2.85 8.49 1.40
C ALA A 57 2.39 7.10 1.86
N THR A 58 1.60 6.38 1.06
CA THR A 58 1.18 5.00 1.34
C THR A 58 2.37 4.03 1.37
N ASP A 59 3.33 4.15 0.45
CA ASP A 59 4.54 3.33 0.44
C ASP A 59 5.36 3.54 1.73
N ARG A 60 5.46 4.79 2.21
CA ARG A 60 6.10 5.11 3.50
C ARG A 60 5.37 4.47 4.69
N VAL A 61 4.03 4.45 4.68
CA VAL A 61 3.23 3.75 5.70
C VAL A 61 3.56 2.26 5.73
N ILE A 62 3.54 1.60 4.56
CA ILE A 62 3.82 0.16 4.44
C ILE A 62 5.21 -0.18 4.96
N GLU A 63 6.23 0.60 4.57
CA GLU A 63 7.60 0.36 5.04
C GLU A 63 7.75 0.58 6.55
N LYS A 64 7.04 1.56 7.13
CA LYS A 64 7.05 1.78 8.58
C LYS A 64 6.35 0.64 9.34
N ILE A 65 5.24 0.11 8.82
CA ILE A 65 4.57 -1.09 9.38
C ILE A 65 5.50 -2.30 9.34
N LYS A 66 6.18 -2.55 8.20
CA LYS A 66 7.16 -3.65 8.11
C LYS A 66 8.29 -3.49 9.12
N HIS A 67 8.77 -2.26 9.33
CA HIS A 67 9.80 -1.98 10.31
C HIS A 67 9.32 -2.24 11.75
N LEU A 68 8.12 -1.78 12.12
CA LEU A 68 7.48 -2.09 13.40
C LEU A 68 7.39 -3.60 13.63
N ASN A 69 6.93 -4.35 12.62
CA ASN A 69 6.85 -5.81 12.71
C ASN A 69 8.23 -6.47 12.91
N ARG A 70 9.27 -5.98 12.24
CA ARG A 70 10.65 -6.49 12.44
C ARG A 70 11.12 -6.27 13.88
N ILE A 71 10.86 -5.10 14.47
CA ILE A 71 11.24 -4.79 15.86
C ILE A 71 10.44 -5.65 16.82
N ALA A 72 9.12 -5.74 16.65
CA ALA A 72 8.24 -6.53 17.52
C ALA A 72 8.64 -8.02 17.54
N ILE A 73 8.87 -8.62 16.37
CA ILE A 73 9.33 -10.01 16.25
C ILE A 73 10.75 -10.16 16.84
N GLY A 74 11.62 -9.17 16.65
CA GLY A 74 12.97 -9.17 17.23
C GLY A 74 12.96 -9.15 18.76
N LEU A 75 12.07 -8.35 19.36
CA LEU A 75 11.84 -8.30 20.80
C LEU A 75 11.24 -9.60 21.33
N GLU A 76 10.22 -10.16 20.66
CA GLU A 76 9.58 -11.43 21.03
C GLU A 76 10.58 -12.58 21.06
N LYS A 77 11.50 -12.62 20.09
CA LYS A 77 12.56 -13.64 20.00
C LYS A 77 13.76 -13.39 20.90
N GLY A 78 13.78 -12.28 21.66
CA GLY A 78 14.93 -11.89 22.48
C GLY A 78 16.19 -11.56 21.68
N LEU A 79 16.06 -11.23 20.39
CA LEU A 79 17.17 -10.87 19.50
C LEU A 79 17.57 -9.39 19.61
N LEU A 80 16.72 -8.58 20.23
CA LEU A 80 16.93 -7.16 20.47
C LEU A 80 16.99 -6.88 21.96
N ASP A 81 17.81 -5.87 22.33
CA ASP A 81 17.77 -5.32 23.68
C ASP A 81 16.37 -4.78 24.00
N THR A 82 15.82 -5.20 25.12
CA THR A 82 14.42 -4.94 25.47
C THR A 82 14.12 -3.46 25.70
N GLN A 83 15.05 -2.70 26.28
CA GLN A 83 14.83 -1.27 26.54
C GLN A 83 14.95 -0.47 25.24
N LYS A 84 16.02 -0.72 24.48
CA LYS A 84 16.26 -0.05 23.21
C LYS A 84 15.20 -0.37 22.17
N GLY A 85 14.82 -1.63 22.04
CA GLY A 85 13.80 -2.06 21.07
C GLY A 85 12.41 -1.52 21.40
N LYS A 86 12.04 -1.37 22.68
CA LYS A 86 10.78 -0.69 23.06
C LYS A 86 10.79 0.78 22.65
N LEU A 87 11.89 1.49 22.89
CA LEU A 87 12.02 2.90 22.52
C LEU A 87 11.98 3.09 21.00
N GLU A 88 12.61 2.19 20.25
CA GLU A 88 12.55 2.17 18.78
C GLU A 88 11.14 1.85 18.26
N LEU A 89 10.42 0.93 18.92
CA LEU A 89 9.04 0.59 18.61
C LEU A 89 8.10 1.80 18.82
N ASP A 90 8.22 2.48 19.97
CA ASP A 90 7.44 3.67 20.30
C ASP A 90 7.68 4.79 19.29
N GLN A 91 8.94 5.03 18.91
CA GLN A 91 9.28 6.03 17.90
C GLN A 91 8.69 5.66 16.53
N ALA A 92 8.82 4.39 16.11
CA ALA A 92 8.27 3.95 14.84
C ALA A 92 6.73 4.06 14.79
N GLN A 93 6.05 3.92 15.94
CA GLN A 93 4.62 4.15 16.06
C GLN A 93 4.24 5.64 15.93
N ILE A 94 5.01 6.54 16.55
CA ILE A 94 4.82 8.00 16.39
C ILE A 94 4.98 8.40 14.93
N ASP A 95 6.07 7.97 14.29
CA ASP A 95 6.34 8.24 12.87
C ASP A 95 5.19 7.74 11.98
N LEU A 96 4.67 6.53 12.26
CA LEU A 96 3.56 5.95 11.49
C LEU A 96 2.30 6.83 11.61
N LEU A 97 1.97 7.26 12.82
CA LEU A 97 0.81 8.13 13.07
C LEU A 97 0.94 9.48 12.35
N GLU A 98 2.14 10.06 12.31
CA GLU A 98 2.39 11.30 11.56
C GLU A 98 2.19 11.12 10.06
N ILE A 99 2.72 10.04 9.48
CA ILE A 99 2.53 9.74 8.07
C ILE A 99 1.03 9.58 7.78
N VAL A 100 0.30 8.84 8.61
CA VAL A 100 -1.15 8.64 8.46
C VAL A 100 -1.91 9.96 8.54
N ARG A 101 -1.57 10.86 9.48
CA ARG A 101 -2.17 12.21 9.56
C ARG A 101 -1.93 13.02 8.30
N SER A 102 -0.75 12.88 7.68
CA SER A 102 -0.44 13.55 6.42
C SER A 102 -1.19 12.99 5.20
N LEU A 103 -1.75 11.77 5.26
CA LEU A 103 -2.47 11.19 4.10
C LEU A 103 -3.66 12.04 3.66
N ARG A 104 -4.35 12.70 4.60
CA ARG A 104 -5.50 13.56 4.29
C ARG A 104 -5.13 14.70 3.34
N THR A 105 -3.89 15.19 3.36
CA THR A 105 -3.44 16.28 2.48
C THR A 105 -3.15 15.81 1.06
N TYR A 106 -2.97 14.51 0.83
CA TYR A 106 -2.68 13.94 -0.48
C TYR A 106 -3.91 13.25 -1.11
N ALA A 107 -4.94 12.96 -0.32
CA ALA A 107 -6.14 12.28 -0.79
C ALA A 107 -6.88 13.13 -1.84
N GLY A 108 -7.03 12.59 -3.06
CA GLY A 108 -7.73 13.25 -4.16
C GLY A 108 -6.94 14.38 -4.84
N VAL A 109 -5.66 14.58 -4.49
CA VAL A 109 -4.80 15.59 -5.12
C VAL A 109 -4.02 14.94 -6.26
N GLU A 110 -4.31 15.33 -7.49
CA GLU A 110 -3.52 14.89 -8.65
C GLU A 110 -2.12 15.55 -8.63
N ASP A 111 -1.08 14.80 -9.03
CA ASP A 111 0.26 15.35 -9.22
C ASP A 111 0.21 16.33 -10.42
N GLU A 112 0.79 17.52 -10.28
CA GLU A 112 0.90 18.47 -11.39
C GLU A 112 1.69 17.82 -12.53
N PRO A 113 1.27 17.96 -13.80
CA PRO A 113 2.08 17.53 -14.92
C PRO A 113 3.41 18.29 -14.86
N ASP A 114 4.53 17.55 -14.85
CA ASP A 114 5.84 18.15 -15.01
C ASP A 114 5.86 18.90 -16.38
N ASP A 115 5.93 20.23 -16.35
CA ASP A 115 6.07 21.10 -17.54
C ASP A 115 7.38 20.83 -18.31
#